data_AF-A0A6L8FYA1-F1
#
_entry.id   AF-A0A6L8FYA1-F1
#
_cell.length_a   1.000
_cell.length_b   1.000
_cell.length_c   1.000
_cell.angle_alpha   90.00
_cell.angle_beta   90.00
_cell.angle_gamma   90.00
#
_symmetry.space_group_name_H-M   'P 1'
#
loop_
_entity.id
_entity.type
_entity.pdbx_description
1 polymer ?
#
loop_
_entity_poly.entity_id
_entity_poly.type
_entity_poly.pdbx_seq_one_letter_code
_entity_poly.pdbx_strand_id
1 'polypeptide(L)'
;MAAHLLEPIRNYGIGGHSVYQAYRRMLIVEREYPAEYVILNVWDDDHFRNLDAWRSIRMGRQGRFTLPHLCVNLESGTVEERENLCKTPEELYRLCDADWVWETFGDDPILHAVMARKGSVEDASAMAQSMGGELENAGSDAEVYSLHTEAALFATRFVIEKAEAFTKANGKKLLVILSFGSHNVAIALKGEPFFDQTFLDWLASKDVPMIDLRDAFREEYATYRGDVQTFLAPYYIGHHTPRGNFFFAWAIKDRIVEWLDPKPLPYQIASD
;
A
#
# COMPACT_ATOMS: atom_id res chain seq x y z
N MET A 1 3.02 16.24 12.78
CA MET A 1 3.17 15.06 13.66
C MET A 1 4.37 15.19 14.58
N ALA A 2 5.64 15.21 14.11
CA ALA A 2 6.81 15.35 15.00
C ALA A 2 6.77 16.59 15.90
N ALA A 3 6.33 17.74 15.38
CA ALA A 3 6.13 18.96 16.17
C ALA A 3 5.07 18.82 17.28
N HIS A 4 4.10 17.91 17.13
CA HIS A 4 3.09 17.65 18.17
C HIS A 4 3.59 16.69 19.22
N LEU A 5 4.37 15.67 18.83
CA LEU A 5 4.90 14.67 19.77
C LEU A 5 6.14 15.19 20.52
N LEU A 6 6.86 16.16 19.95
CA LEU A 6 8.22 16.56 20.36
C LEU A 6 9.20 15.38 20.40
N GLU A 7 8.94 14.36 19.58
CA GLU A 7 9.75 13.17 19.42
C GLU A 7 10.16 12.97 17.97
N PRO A 8 11.33 12.36 17.71
CA PRO A 8 11.79 12.09 16.36
C PRO A 8 10.90 11.03 15.69
N ILE A 9 10.23 11.42 14.61
CA ILE A 9 9.54 10.48 13.73
C ILE A 9 10.42 10.25 12.51
N ARG A 10 10.92 9.02 12.38
CA ARG A 10 11.71 8.63 11.22
C ARG A 10 10.77 8.15 10.12
N ASN A 11 11.05 8.58 8.89
CA ASN A 11 10.32 8.13 7.72
C ASN A 11 11.17 7.13 6.93
N TYR A 12 10.71 5.90 6.87
CA TYR A 12 11.32 4.86 6.06
C TYR A 12 10.64 4.73 4.69
N GLY A 13 9.43 5.25 4.51
CA GLY A 13 8.70 5.23 3.26
C GLY A 13 9.21 6.28 2.26
N ILE A 14 9.24 5.92 0.99
CA ILE A 14 9.47 6.85 -0.12
C ILE A 14 8.23 6.77 -1.02
N GLY A 15 7.63 7.92 -1.35
CA GLY A 15 6.48 7.96 -2.25
C GLY A 15 6.73 7.15 -3.52
N GLY A 16 5.75 6.31 -3.90
CA GLY A 16 5.88 5.43 -5.06
C GLY A 16 6.35 4.00 -4.73
N HIS A 17 6.69 3.66 -3.49
CA HIS A 17 7.03 2.28 -3.12
C HIS A 17 5.76 1.46 -2.82
N SER A 18 5.90 0.14 -2.74
CA SER A 18 4.88 -0.78 -2.27
C SER A 18 4.95 -1.00 -0.76
N VAL A 19 3.96 -1.68 -0.20
CA VAL A 19 3.99 -2.09 1.22
C VAL A 19 5.19 -3.00 1.49
N TYR A 20 5.47 -3.95 0.59
CA TYR A 20 6.60 -4.86 0.70
C TYR A 20 7.94 -4.12 0.70
N GLN A 21 8.09 -3.12 -0.19
CA GLN A 21 9.30 -2.33 -0.27
C GLN A 21 9.48 -1.43 0.95
N ALA A 22 8.38 -0.88 1.50
CA ALA A 22 8.41 -0.15 2.76
C ALA A 22 8.86 -1.05 3.93
N TYR A 23 8.34 -2.28 4.01
CA TYR A 23 8.77 -3.28 4.99
C TYR A 23 10.26 -3.64 4.84
N ARG A 24 10.75 -3.91 3.62
CA ARG A 24 12.17 -4.20 3.40
C ARG A 24 13.07 -3.04 3.82
N ARG A 25 12.66 -1.80 3.53
CA ARG A 25 13.40 -0.61 3.95
C ARG A 25 13.37 -0.42 5.46
N MET A 26 12.25 -0.70 6.12
CA MET A 26 12.16 -0.74 7.59
C MET A 26 13.19 -1.71 8.17
N LEU A 27 13.34 -2.93 7.64
CA LEU A 27 14.33 -3.89 8.12
C LEU A 27 15.79 -3.38 8.01
N ILE A 28 16.10 -2.58 6.99
CA ILE A 28 17.43 -1.98 6.83
C ILE A 28 17.63 -0.88 7.89
N VAL A 29 16.67 0.04 7.98
CA VAL A 29 16.81 1.22 8.85
C VAL A 29 16.76 0.84 10.33
N GLU A 30 15.93 -0.13 10.72
CA GLU A 30 15.84 -0.60 12.12
C GLU A 30 17.14 -1.26 12.63
N ARG A 31 18.03 -1.71 11.74
CA ARG A 31 19.37 -2.20 12.13
C ARG A 31 20.30 -1.06 12.55
N GLU A 32 20.15 0.10 11.93
CA GLU A 32 21.00 1.27 12.21
C GLU A 32 20.37 2.20 13.26
N TYR A 33 19.04 2.33 13.25
CA TYR A 33 18.29 3.29 14.04
C TYR A 33 17.04 2.65 14.66
N PRO A 34 17.19 1.73 15.62
CA PRO A 34 16.06 1.00 16.19
C PRO A 34 15.04 1.95 16.86
N ALA A 35 13.76 1.60 16.74
CA ALA A 35 12.66 2.21 17.47
C ALA A 35 11.81 1.15 18.21
N GLU A 36 11.20 1.50 19.33
CA GLU A 36 10.23 0.62 20.01
C GLU A 36 8.92 0.51 19.22
N TYR A 37 8.50 1.62 18.60
CA TYR A 37 7.24 1.76 17.88
C TYR A 37 7.50 1.81 16.37
N VAL A 38 6.78 0.99 15.62
CA VAL A 38 6.81 0.91 14.17
C VAL A 38 5.43 1.24 13.63
N ILE A 39 5.35 2.20 12.71
CA ILE A 39 4.13 2.55 12.00
C ILE A 39 4.28 2.14 10.53
N LEU A 40 3.41 1.24 10.07
CA LEU A 40 3.33 0.85 8.67
C LEU A 40 2.11 1.53 8.03
N ASN A 41 2.36 2.57 7.25
CA ASN A 41 1.33 3.22 6.45
C ASN A 41 1.14 2.47 5.13
N VAL A 42 -0.10 2.12 4.81
CA VAL A 42 -0.53 1.47 3.58
C VAL A 42 -1.38 2.46 2.79
N TRP A 43 -0.95 2.79 1.58
CA TRP A 43 -1.70 3.64 0.65
C TRP A 43 -2.41 2.77 -0.40
N ASP A 44 -3.57 3.20 -0.91
CA ASP A 44 -4.41 2.40 -1.84
C ASP A 44 -3.65 1.74 -3.01
N ASP A 45 -2.83 2.50 -3.74
CA ASP A 45 -2.04 1.98 -4.86
C ASP A 45 -0.86 1.10 -4.41
N ASP A 46 -0.43 1.19 -3.14
CA ASP A 46 0.74 0.45 -2.64
C ASP A 46 0.49 -1.05 -2.55
N HIS A 47 -0.77 -1.48 -2.42
CA HIS A 47 -1.18 -2.89 -2.51
C HIS A 47 -0.75 -3.48 -3.86
N PHE A 48 -1.11 -2.81 -4.95
CA PHE A 48 -0.84 -3.27 -6.31
C PHE A 48 0.66 -3.26 -6.64
N ARG A 49 1.39 -2.26 -6.12
CA ARG A 49 2.84 -2.17 -6.32
C ARG A 49 3.63 -3.33 -5.70
N ASN A 50 3.02 -4.10 -4.79
CA ASN A 50 3.67 -5.32 -4.30
C ASN A 50 3.96 -6.30 -5.44
N LEU A 51 3.13 -6.31 -6.48
CA LEU A 51 3.21 -7.25 -7.59
C LEU A 51 4.04 -6.72 -8.78
N ASP A 52 4.35 -5.42 -8.79
CA ASP A 52 5.03 -4.76 -9.91
C ASP A 52 6.52 -5.18 -9.97
N ALA A 53 6.88 -6.18 -10.77
CA ALA A 53 8.29 -6.49 -11.07
C ALA A 53 8.98 -5.31 -11.78
N TRP A 54 8.25 -4.68 -12.69
CA TRP A 54 8.62 -3.42 -13.32
C TRP A 54 7.45 -2.46 -13.42
N ARG A 55 7.44 -1.47 -12.52
CA ARG A 55 6.36 -0.49 -12.35
C ARG A 55 6.01 0.33 -13.60
N SER A 56 6.91 0.38 -14.58
CA SER A 56 6.65 1.02 -15.87
C SER A 56 5.51 0.37 -16.64
N ILE A 57 5.31 -0.94 -16.49
CA ILE A 57 4.25 -1.72 -17.16
C ILE A 57 2.88 -1.14 -16.81
N ARG A 58 2.57 -1.05 -15.52
CA ARG A 58 1.27 -0.55 -15.03
C ARG A 58 1.09 0.96 -15.23
N MET A 59 2.18 1.72 -15.20
CA MET A 59 2.14 3.19 -15.32
C MET A 59 2.10 3.68 -16.77
N GLY A 60 2.41 2.83 -17.76
CA GLY A 60 2.50 3.21 -19.17
C GLY A 60 3.56 4.29 -19.45
N ARG A 61 4.69 4.26 -18.72
CA ARG A 61 5.78 5.25 -18.84
C ARG A 61 7.11 4.54 -19.04
N GLN A 62 7.94 5.02 -19.97
CA GLN A 62 9.32 4.53 -20.12
C GLN A 62 10.21 5.00 -18.96
N GLY A 63 11.18 4.16 -18.58
CA GLY A 63 12.34 4.58 -17.78
C GLY A 63 12.10 4.65 -16.26
N ARG A 64 11.91 3.51 -15.61
CA ARG A 64 12.05 3.38 -14.16
C ARG A 64 12.89 2.17 -13.79
N PHE A 65 13.50 2.23 -12.62
CA PHE A 65 14.18 1.11 -11.98
C PHE A 65 13.21 -0.03 -11.66
N THR A 66 13.72 -1.26 -11.71
CA THR A 66 13.07 -2.43 -11.12
C THR A 66 13.19 -2.35 -9.60
N LEU A 67 12.31 -3.08 -8.90
CA LEU A 67 12.31 -3.15 -7.45
C LEU A 67 12.02 -4.60 -7.02
N PRO A 68 12.37 -4.96 -5.78
CA PRO A 68 11.83 -6.16 -5.17
C PRO A 68 10.30 -6.15 -5.18
N HIS A 69 9.72 -7.31 -5.48
CA HIS A 69 8.28 -7.51 -5.60
C HIS A 69 7.89 -8.89 -5.07
N LEU A 70 6.59 -9.18 -5.10
CA LEU A 70 5.99 -10.42 -4.63
C LEU A 70 5.28 -11.09 -5.81
N CYS A 71 5.49 -12.40 -5.96
CA CYS A 71 4.64 -13.24 -6.79
C CYS A 71 3.60 -13.91 -5.90
N VAL A 72 2.32 -13.79 -6.24
CA VAL A 72 1.21 -14.36 -5.47
C VAL A 72 0.53 -15.45 -6.26
N ASN A 73 0.18 -16.55 -5.59
CA ASN A 73 -0.74 -17.56 -6.09
C ASN A 73 -1.88 -17.73 -5.08
N LEU A 74 -3.10 -17.34 -5.47
CA LEU A 74 -4.28 -17.31 -4.62
C LEU A 74 -4.83 -18.70 -4.32
N GLU A 75 -4.85 -19.61 -5.31
CA GLU A 75 -5.30 -21.00 -5.15
C GLU A 75 -4.49 -21.75 -4.09
N SER A 76 -3.17 -21.69 -4.18
CA SER A 76 -2.27 -22.34 -3.21
C SER A 76 -2.04 -21.50 -1.95
N GLY A 77 -2.48 -20.24 -1.94
CA GLY A 77 -2.27 -19.31 -0.83
C GLY A 77 -0.81 -18.98 -0.57
N THR A 78 0.04 -18.99 -1.62
CA THR A 78 1.49 -18.79 -1.49
C THR A 78 1.93 -17.42 -1.99
N VAL A 79 3.00 -16.92 -1.38
CA VAL A 79 3.68 -15.68 -1.80
C VAL A 79 5.18 -15.95 -1.88
N GLU A 80 5.77 -15.66 -3.04
CA GLU A 80 7.21 -15.73 -3.25
C GLU A 80 7.83 -14.31 -3.26
N GLU A 81 8.86 -14.11 -2.45
CA GLU A 81 9.64 -12.89 -2.43
C GLU A 81 10.66 -12.86 -3.58
N ARG A 82 10.59 -11.84 -4.44
CA ARG A 82 11.52 -11.64 -5.55
C ARG A 82 12.49 -10.51 -5.26
N GLU A 83 13.78 -10.78 -5.45
CA GLU A 83 14.82 -9.75 -5.34
C GLU A 83 14.76 -8.76 -6.51
N ASN A 84 15.45 -7.63 -6.35
CA ASN A 84 15.55 -6.66 -7.43
C ASN A 84 16.29 -7.26 -8.64
N LEU A 85 15.69 -7.13 -9.83
CA LEU A 85 16.25 -7.64 -11.09
C LEU A 85 17.52 -6.87 -11.51
N CYS A 86 17.51 -5.54 -11.35
CA CYS A 86 18.66 -4.69 -11.65
C CYS A 86 19.32 -4.26 -10.34
N LYS A 87 20.36 -4.97 -9.90
CA LYS A 87 21.00 -4.77 -8.59
C LYS A 87 22.00 -3.62 -8.57
N THR A 88 22.52 -3.24 -9.74
CA THR A 88 23.47 -2.12 -9.86
C THR A 88 22.96 -1.07 -10.86
N PRO A 89 23.48 0.17 -10.80
CA PRO A 89 23.16 1.19 -11.78
C PRO A 89 23.42 0.77 -13.23
N GLU A 90 24.45 -0.03 -13.48
CA GLU A 90 24.82 -0.50 -14.81
C GLU A 90 23.77 -1.48 -15.37
N GLU A 91 23.20 -2.34 -14.52
CA GLU A 91 22.16 -3.28 -14.92
C GLU A 91 20.84 -2.61 -15.30
N LEU A 92 20.61 -1.37 -14.87
CA LEU A 92 19.43 -0.60 -15.29
C LEU A 92 19.42 -0.32 -16.80
N TYR A 93 20.59 -0.24 -17.44
CA TYR A 93 20.67 -0.02 -18.89
C TYR A 93 20.14 -1.20 -19.71
N ARG A 94 19.96 -2.40 -19.11
CA ARG A 94 19.27 -3.51 -19.78
C ARG A 94 17.82 -3.15 -20.13
N LEU A 95 17.19 -2.23 -19.40
CA LEU A 95 15.85 -1.72 -19.72
C LEU A 95 15.79 -0.88 -21.00
N CYS A 96 16.94 -0.52 -21.58
CA CYS A 96 17.03 0.13 -22.89
C CYS A 96 17.10 -0.88 -24.05
N ASP A 97 17.31 -2.16 -23.75
CA ASP A 97 17.34 -3.25 -24.73
C ASP A 97 15.93 -3.85 -24.84
N ALA A 98 15.32 -3.70 -26.02
CA ALA A 98 13.95 -4.13 -26.25
C ALA A 98 13.80 -5.66 -26.19
N ASP A 99 14.79 -6.41 -26.67
CA ASP A 99 14.74 -7.87 -26.68
C ASP A 99 14.83 -8.39 -25.24
N TRP A 100 15.77 -7.84 -24.46
CA TRP A 100 15.89 -8.18 -23.05
C TRP A 100 14.63 -7.84 -22.25
N VAL A 101 14.03 -6.68 -22.49
CA VAL A 101 12.77 -6.28 -21.83
C VAL A 101 11.65 -7.25 -22.16
N TRP A 102 11.50 -7.64 -23.42
CA TRP A 102 10.49 -8.59 -23.84
C TRP A 102 10.71 -9.97 -23.24
N GLU A 103 11.94 -10.50 -23.30
CA GLU A 103 12.29 -11.78 -22.68
C GLU A 103 12.07 -11.80 -21.16
N THR A 104 12.23 -10.66 -20.49
CA THR A 104 12.09 -10.58 -19.03
C THR A 104 10.65 -10.37 -18.56
N PHE A 105 9.85 -9.58 -19.30
CA PHE A 105 8.53 -9.12 -18.85
C PHE A 105 7.37 -9.52 -19.78
N GLY A 106 7.63 -10.20 -20.90
CA GLY A 106 6.59 -10.60 -21.87
C GLY A 106 5.53 -11.49 -21.26
N ASP A 107 5.92 -12.34 -20.29
CA ASP A 107 5.04 -13.24 -19.54
C ASP A 107 4.69 -12.70 -18.14
N ASP A 108 4.94 -11.40 -17.87
CA ASP A 108 4.67 -10.80 -16.57
C ASP A 108 3.14 -10.74 -16.32
N PRO A 109 2.63 -11.25 -15.18
CA PRO A 109 1.20 -11.27 -14.89
C PRO A 109 0.57 -9.87 -14.86
N ILE A 110 1.35 -8.84 -14.53
CA ILE A 110 0.91 -7.45 -14.53
C ILE A 110 0.85 -6.89 -15.94
N LEU A 111 1.73 -7.32 -16.85
CA LEU A 111 1.59 -6.97 -18.27
C LEU A 111 0.29 -7.55 -18.82
N HIS A 112 0.06 -8.84 -18.57
CA HIS A 112 -1.18 -9.51 -18.95
C HIS A 112 -2.41 -8.85 -18.32
N ALA A 113 -2.36 -8.49 -17.02
CA ALA A 113 -3.45 -7.74 -16.39
C ALA A 113 -3.73 -6.42 -17.11
N VAL A 114 -2.69 -5.65 -17.47
CA VAL A 114 -2.84 -4.36 -18.17
C VAL A 114 -3.43 -4.55 -19.58
N MET A 115 -2.99 -5.59 -20.30
CA MET A 115 -3.48 -5.89 -21.65
C MET A 115 -4.91 -6.46 -21.63
N ALA A 116 -5.24 -7.26 -20.64
CA ALA A 116 -6.59 -7.77 -20.40
C ALA A 116 -7.61 -6.64 -20.21
N ARG A 117 -7.27 -5.61 -19.43
CA ARG A 117 -8.11 -4.40 -19.25
C ARG A 117 -8.29 -3.58 -20.54
N LYS A 118 -7.46 -3.81 -21.56
CA LYS A 118 -7.63 -3.25 -22.91
C LYS A 118 -8.45 -4.16 -23.84
N GLY A 119 -8.99 -5.26 -23.34
CA GLY A 119 -9.88 -6.18 -24.04
C GLY A 119 -9.23 -7.48 -24.53
N SER A 120 -8.03 -7.83 -24.07
CA SER A 120 -7.35 -9.07 -24.48
C SER A 120 -7.73 -10.27 -23.59
N VAL A 121 -8.48 -11.23 -24.16
CA VAL A 121 -8.95 -12.43 -23.46
C VAL A 121 -7.81 -13.43 -23.19
N GLU A 122 -6.85 -13.52 -24.10
CA GLU A 122 -5.65 -14.37 -23.94
C GLU A 122 -4.83 -13.90 -22.74
N ASP A 123 -4.58 -12.59 -22.65
CA ASP A 123 -3.88 -11.99 -21.53
C ASP A 123 -4.66 -12.14 -20.21
N ALA A 124 -6.00 -12.05 -20.25
CA ALA A 124 -6.81 -12.27 -19.05
C ALA A 124 -6.62 -13.70 -18.50
N SER A 125 -6.59 -14.69 -19.39
CA SER A 125 -6.37 -16.09 -19.04
C SER A 125 -4.95 -16.34 -18.51
N ALA A 126 -3.94 -15.77 -19.16
CA ALA A 126 -2.54 -15.88 -18.74
C ALA A 126 -2.30 -15.26 -17.35
N MET A 127 -2.89 -14.09 -17.11
CA MET A 127 -2.85 -13.44 -15.79
C MET A 127 -3.47 -14.33 -14.71
N ALA A 128 -4.68 -14.85 -14.96
CA ALA A 128 -5.41 -15.66 -14.00
C ALA A 128 -4.65 -16.95 -13.63
N GLN A 129 -4.11 -17.64 -14.63
CA GLN A 129 -3.29 -18.82 -14.44
C GLN A 129 -2.07 -18.54 -13.55
N SER A 130 -1.37 -17.43 -13.80
CA SER A 130 -0.19 -17.07 -13.02
C SER A 130 -0.52 -16.71 -11.57
N MET A 131 -1.64 -16.03 -11.35
CA MET A 131 -2.11 -15.67 -10.02
C MET A 131 -2.83 -16.80 -9.28
N GLY A 132 -2.95 -18.01 -9.87
CA GLY A 132 -3.69 -19.12 -9.28
C GLY A 132 -5.15 -18.77 -9.05
N GLY A 133 -5.81 -18.21 -10.06
CA GLY A 133 -7.23 -17.89 -10.03
C GLY A 133 -7.93 -18.31 -11.30
N GLU A 134 -9.25 -18.41 -11.25
CA GLU A 134 -10.11 -18.64 -12.40
C GLU A 134 -10.93 -17.39 -12.68
N LEU A 135 -11.16 -17.09 -13.97
CA LEU A 135 -12.07 -16.04 -14.41
C LEU A 135 -13.28 -16.72 -15.04
N GLU A 136 -14.49 -16.42 -14.53
CA GLU A 136 -15.74 -16.96 -15.10
C GLU A 136 -16.03 -16.35 -16.47
N ASN A 137 -15.62 -15.10 -16.69
CA ASN A 137 -15.72 -14.33 -17.91
C ASN A 137 -14.43 -13.52 -18.14
N ALA A 138 -13.39 -14.20 -18.63
CA ALA A 138 -12.08 -13.63 -18.94
C ALA A 138 -12.10 -12.45 -19.95
N GLY A 139 -13.25 -12.12 -20.56
CA GLY A 139 -13.43 -10.90 -21.37
C GLY A 139 -13.86 -9.66 -20.57
N SER A 140 -14.21 -9.81 -19.29
CA SER A 140 -14.71 -8.73 -18.44
C SER A 140 -13.58 -8.01 -17.69
N ASP A 141 -13.42 -6.71 -17.96
CA ASP A 141 -12.50 -5.82 -17.24
C ASP A 141 -12.71 -5.88 -15.71
N ALA A 142 -13.96 -6.01 -15.27
CA ALA A 142 -14.31 -6.05 -13.85
C ALA A 142 -13.78 -7.30 -13.14
N GLU A 143 -13.81 -8.46 -13.78
CA GLU A 143 -13.32 -9.71 -13.17
C GLU A 143 -11.78 -9.75 -13.12
N VAL A 144 -11.13 -9.34 -14.21
CA VAL A 144 -9.68 -9.14 -14.27
C VAL A 144 -9.23 -8.15 -13.19
N TYR A 145 -9.97 -7.06 -13.02
CA TYR A 145 -9.71 -6.07 -11.97
C TYR A 145 -9.89 -6.68 -10.58
N SER A 146 -10.95 -7.46 -10.35
CA SER A 146 -11.22 -8.11 -9.06
C SER A 146 -10.14 -9.11 -8.68
N LEU A 147 -9.72 -9.99 -9.60
CA LEU A 147 -8.68 -10.99 -9.33
C LEU A 147 -7.33 -10.33 -9.01
N HIS A 148 -6.92 -9.34 -9.83
CA HIS A 148 -5.71 -8.58 -9.57
C HIS A 148 -5.79 -7.83 -8.23
N THR A 149 -6.95 -7.29 -7.87
CA THR A 149 -7.16 -6.62 -6.57
C THR A 149 -6.99 -7.60 -5.42
N GLU A 150 -7.61 -8.78 -5.46
CA GLU A 150 -7.47 -9.77 -4.39
C GLU A 150 -6.01 -10.25 -4.26
N ALA A 151 -5.29 -10.47 -5.38
CA ALA A 151 -3.87 -10.79 -5.34
C ALA A 151 -3.04 -9.69 -4.67
N ALA A 152 -3.31 -8.41 -4.99
CA ALA A 152 -2.65 -7.27 -4.40
C ALA A 152 -2.93 -7.11 -2.90
N LEU A 153 -4.18 -7.35 -2.48
CA LEU A 153 -4.58 -7.35 -1.08
C LEU A 153 -3.92 -8.50 -0.33
N PHE A 154 -3.92 -9.72 -0.88
CA PHE A 154 -3.25 -10.89 -0.31
C PHE A 154 -1.75 -10.66 -0.12
N ALA A 155 -1.08 -10.03 -1.09
CA ALA A 155 0.31 -9.62 -0.95
C ALA A 155 0.51 -8.70 0.26
N THR A 156 -0.37 -7.72 0.48
CA THR A 156 -0.29 -6.85 1.66
C THR A 156 -0.53 -7.60 2.97
N ARG A 157 -1.44 -8.58 3.00
CA ARG A 157 -1.66 -9.44 4.18
C ARG A 157 -0.36 -10.13 4.59
N PHE A 158 0.32 -10.74 3.62
CA PHE A 158 1.62 -11.39 3.82
C PHE A 158 2.66 -10.40 4.38
N VAL A 159 2.74 -9.18 3.85
CA VAL A 159 3.70 -8.18 4.34
C VAL A 159 3.39 -7.76 5.79
N ILE A 160 2.12 -7.60 6.15
CA ILE A 160 1.73 -7.26 7.52
C ILE A 160 2.07 -8.39 8.48
N GLU A 161 1.87 -9.66 8.09
CA GLU A 161 2.28 -10.81 8.91
C GLU A 161 3.80 -10.85 9.11
N LYS A 162 4.58 -10.52 8.08
CA LYS A 162 6.04 -10.38 8.23
C LYS A 162 6.42 -9.24 9.16
N ALA A 163 5.77 -8.08 9.04
CA ALA A 163 6.01 -6.94 9.92
C ALA A 163 5.68 -7.29 11.38
N GLU A 164 4.54 -7.94 11.60
CA GLU A 164 4.10 -8.41 12.92
C GLU A 164 5.08 -9.43 13.52
N ALA A 165 5.50 -10.43 12.73
CA ALA A 165 6.49 -11.41 13.16
C ALA A 165 7.82 -10.76 13.52
N PHE A 166 8.30 -9.81 12.71
CA PHE A 166 9.50 -9.04 12.99
C PHE A 166 9.36 -8.24 14.29
N THR A 167 8.27 -7.49 14.48
CA THR A 167 8.08 -6.67 15.68
C THR A 167 7.97 -7.53 16.93
N LYS A 168 7.22 -8.64 16.89
CA LYS A 168 7.11 -9.59 18.01
C LYS A 168 8.47 -10.20 18.38
N ALA A 169 9.23 -10.67 17.40
CA ALA A 169 10.54 -11.26 17.62
C ALA A 169 11.57 -10.29 18.21
N ASN A 170 11.37 -8.98 18.03
CA ASN A 170 12.29 -7.94 18.49
C ASN A 170 11.72 -7.08 19.63
N GLY A 171 10.60 -7.47 20.25
CA GLY A 171 9.99 -6.72 21.36
C GLY A 171 9.51 -5.31 20.97
N LYS A 172 9.08 -5.12 19.73
CA LYS A 172 8.57 -3.85 19.18
C LYS A 172 7.05 -3.86 19.07
N LYS A 173 6.45 -2.69 18.95
CA LYS A 173 5.01 -2.48 18.76
C LYS A 173 4.74 -2.05 17.32
N LEU A 174 3.77 -2.69 16.66
CA LEU A 174 3.34 -2.38 15.30
C LEU A 174 1.99 -1.66 15.31
N LEU A 175 1.86 -0.58 14.53
CA LEU A 175 0.60 0.07 14.19
C LEU A 175 0.48 0.14 12.67
N VAL A 176 -0.69 -0.24 12.14
CA VAL A 176 -1.01 -0.11 10.71
C VAL A 176 -1.86 1.14 10.50
N ILE A 177 -1.54 1.94 9.49
CA ILE A 177 -2.37 3.08 9.08
C ILE A 177 -2.81 2.85 7.64
N LEU A 178 -4.11 2.93 7.39
CA LEU A 178 -4.69 2.88 6.05
C LEU A 178 -4.96 4.29 5.57
N SER A 179 -4.44 4.62 4.39
CA SER A 179 -4.50 5.95 3.78
C SER A 179 -4.88 5.84 2.31
N PHE A 180 -5.58 6.85 1.79
CA PHE A 180 -6.29 6.70 0.52
C PHE A 180 -6.25 7.98 -0.32
N GLY A 181 -6.24 7.79 -1.64
CA GLY A 181 -6.48 8.84 -2.61
C GLY A 181 -7.93 9.33 -2.58
N SER A 182 -8.18 10.48 -3.20
CA SER A 182 -9.50 11.13 -3.20
C SER A 182 -10.62 10.24 -3.73
N HIS A 183 -10.32 9.35 -4.69
CA HIS A 183 -11.31 8.44 -5.26
C HIS A 183 -11.88 7.48 -4.21
N ASN A 184 -11.02 6.76 -3.50
CA ASN A 184 -11.42 5.79 -2.48
C ASN A 184 -12.04 6.46 -1.25
N VAL A 185 -11.59 7.67 -0.89
CA VAL A 185 -12.27 8.48 0.13
C VAL A 185 -13.67 8.89 -0.36
N ALA A 186 -13.83 9.29 -1.62
CA ALA A 186 -15.13 9.67 -2.15
C ALA A 186 -16.12 8.49 -2.16
N ILE A 187 -15.68 7.29 -2.55
CA ILE A 187 -16.46 6.04 -2.43
C ILE A 187 -16.93 5.86 -0.98
N ALA A 188 -16.00 5.97 -0.03
CA ALA A 188 -16.30 5.80 1.39
C ALA A 188 -17.30 6.83 1.94
N LEU A 189 -17.25 8.08 1.48
CA LEU A 189 -18.18 9.15 1.88
C LEU A 189 -19.56 9.02 1.24
N LYS A 190 -19.66 8.34 0.09
CA LYS A 190 -20.94 8.03 -0.56
C LYS A 190 -21.62 6.75 -0.03
N GLY A 191 -20.93 5.99 0.82
CA GLY A 191 -21.42 4.70 1.31
C GLY A 191 -21.38 3.60 0.25
N GLU A 192 -20.52 3.73 -0.75
CA GLU A 192 -20.30 2.72 -1.79
C GLU A 192 -19.37 1.60 -1.27
N PRO A 193 -19.45 0.37 -1.83
CA PRO A 193 -18.60 -0.74 -1.42
C PRO A 193 -17.10 -0.45 -1.60
N PHE A 194 -16.27 -0.91 -0.67
CA PHE A 194 -14.83 -0.70 -0.74
C PHE A 194 -14.14 -1.79 -1.56
N PHE A 195 -13.09 -1.40 -2.30
CA PHE A 195 -12.26 -2.35 -3.04
C PHE A 195 -11.47 -3.29 -2.11
N ASP A 196 -11.18 -2.84 -0.88
CA ASP A 196 -10.33 -3.51 0.10
C ASP A 196 -11.13 -4.23 1.19
N GLN A 197 -12.42 -4.49 0.99
CA GLN A 197 -13.28 -5.08 2.03
C GLN A 197 -12.73 -6.42 2.56
N THR A 198 -12.25 -7.31 1.68
CA THR A 198 -11.65 -8.60 2.09
C THR A 198 -10.40 -8.40 2.95
N PHE A 199 -9.65 -7.32 2.73
CA PHE A 199 -8.48 -6.96 3.52
C PHE A 199 -8.87 -6.37 4.88
N LEU A 200 -9.92 -5.56 4.95
CA LEU A 200 -10.45 -5.05 6.22
C LEU A 200 -11.01 -6.17 7.09
N ASP A 201 -11.78 -7.09 6.50
CA ASP A 201 -12.32 -8.25 7.21
C ASP A 201 -11.19 -9.13 7.78
N TRP A 202 -10.13 -9.33 7.00
CA TRP A 202 -8.94 -10.01 7.46
C TRP A 202 -8.21 -9.24 8.58
N LEU A 203 -8.01 -7.92 8.45
CA LEU A 203 -7.37 -7.11 9.47
C LEU A 203 -8.16 -7.12 10.79
N ALA A 204 -9.49 -7.07 10.72
CA ALA A 204 -10.37 -7.14 11.89
C ALA A 204 -10.24 -8.47 12.66
N SER A 205 -9.76 -9.53 12.00
CA SER A 205 -9.46 -10.82 12.64
C SER A 205 -8.09 -10.86 13.34
N LYS A 206 -7.25 -9.84 13.16
CA LYS A 206 -5.90 -9.76 13.73
C LYS A 206 -5.87 -8.86 14.97
N ASP A 207 -4.95 -9.15 15.87
CA ASP A 207 -4.65 -8.32 17.04
C ASP A 207 -3.57 -7.27 16.72
N VAL A 208 -3.72 -6.60 15.56
CA VAL A 208 -2.80 -5.53 15.13
C VAL A 208 -3.58 -4.22 15.18
N PRO A 209 -3.14 -3.22 15.97
CA PRO A 209 -3.85 -1.95 16.01
C PRO A 209 -3.79 -1.26 14.65
N MET A 210 -4.91 -0.63 14.29
CA MET A 210 -5.11 -0.03 12.98
C MET A 210 -5.77 1.35 13.11
N ILE A 211 -5.39 2.29 12.24
CA ILE A 211 -6.11 3.53 11.99
C ILE A 211 -6.55 3.55 10.51
N ASP A 212 -7.84 3.66 10.24
CA ASP A 212 -8.38 3.87 8.89
C ASP A 212 -8.72 5.36 8.70
N LEU A 213 -8.01 6.04 7.79
CA LEU A 213 -8.26 7.46 7.57
C LEU A 213 -9.60 7.80 6.92
N ARG A 214 -10.31 6.82 6.34
CA ARG A 214 -11.68 7.05 5.88
C ARG A 214 -12.59 7.50 7.03
N ASP A 215 -12.36 7.01 8.24
CA ASP A 215 -13.15 7.41 9.42
C ASP A 215 -12.98 8.90 9.73
N ALA A 216 -11.75 9.40 9.74
CA ALA A 216 -11.48 10.82 9.94
C ALA A 216 -12.14 11.70 8.86
N PHE A 217 -12.11 11.27 7.59
CA PHE A 217 -12.80 11.99 6.52
C PHE A 217 -14.33 11.94 6.69
N ARG A 218 -14.91 10.83 7.16
CA ARG A 218 -16.35 10.72 7.45
C ARG A 218 -16.76 11.69 8.56
N GLU A 219 -15.99 11.75 9.65
CA GLU A 219 -16.22 12.65 10.77
C GLU A 219 -16.19 14.12 10.32
N GLU A 220 -15.16 14.51 9.56
CA GLU A 220 -15.04 15.88 9.03
C GLU A 220 -16.18 16.20 8.05
N TYR A 221 -16.49 15.29 7.11
CA TYR A 221 -17.53 15.48 6.10
C TYR A 221 -18.92 15.60 6.71
N ALA A 222 -19.21 14.92 7.83
CA ALA A 222 -20.50 15.01 8.51
C ALA A 222 -20.83 16.44 8.99
N THR A 223 -19.82 17.30 9.16
CA THR A 223 -20.00 18.72 9.52
C THR A 223 -20.06 19.65 8.31
N TYR A 224 -19.67 19.17 7.13
CA TYR A 224 -19.58 19.94 5.91
C TYR A 224 -20.95 20.06 5.21
N ARG A 225 -21.23 21.23 4.65
CA ARG A 225 -22.44 21.48 3.85
C ARG A 225 -22.04 21.63 2.38
N GLY A 226 -22.17 20.57 1.61
CA GLY A 226 -21.86 20.56 0.18
C GLY A 226 -21.70 19.14 -0.34
N ASP A 227 -21.20 19.02 -1.58
CA ASP A 227 -20.93 17.72 -2.18
C ASP A 227 -19.53 17.20 -1.84
N VAL A 228 -19.35 15.87 -2.01
CA VAL A 228 -18.10 15.15 -1.73
C VAL A 228 -16.91 15.70 -2.51
N GLN A 229 -17.08 16.12 -3.78
CA GLN A 229 -15.95 16.56 -4.60
C GLN A 229 -15.45 17.93 -4.15
N THR A 230 -16.37 18.86 -3.88
CA THR A 230 -16.02 20.18 -3.32
C THR A 230 -15.37 20.04 -1.94
N PHE A 231 -15.85 19.09 -1.12
CA PHE A 231 -15.23 18.78 0.16
C PHE A 231 -13.79 18.28 0.01
N LEU A 232 -13.52 17.33 -0.90
CA LEU A 232 -12.20 16.70 -1.04
C LEU A 232 -11.18 17.55 -1.80
N ALA A 233 -11.62 18.46 -2.67
CA ALA A 233 -10.74 19.26 -3.53
C ALA A 233 -9.58 19.98 -2.80
N PRO A 234 -9.76 20.57 -1.60
CA PRO A 234 -8.67 21.20 -0.87
C PRO A 234 -7.61 20.22 -0.33
N TYR A 235 -7.96 18.94 -0.16
CA TYR A 235 -7.10 17.93 0.45
C TYR A 235 -6.25 17.17 -0.57
N TYR A 236 -6.58 17.20 -1.87
CA TYR A 236 -5.97 16.33 -2.89
C TYR A 236 -5.58 17.05 -4.20
N ILE A 237 -4.44 16.67 -4.76
CA ILE A 237 -3.92 17.05 -6.10
C ILE A 237 -3.40 15.82 -6.87
N GLY A 238 -3.99 14.64 -6.60
CA GLY A 238 -3.48 13.33 -7.01
C GLY A 238 -2.82 12.58 -5.84
N HIS A 239 -2.10 13.30 -4.98
CA HIS A 239 -1.76 12.92 -3.61
C HIS A 239 -2.24 14.03 -2.66
N HIS A 240 -1.99 13.91 -1.35
CA HIS A 240 -2.36 14.96 -0.40
C HIS A 240 -1.69 16.30 -0.73
N THR A 241 -2.47 17.37 -0.66
CA THR A 241 -1.96 18.76 -0.63
C THR A 241 -1.26 19.02 0.71
N PRO A 242 -0.60 20.18 0.92
CA PRO A 242 -0.16 20.58 2.26
C PRO A 242 -1.29 20.57 3.29
N ARG A 243 -2.51 20.98 2.91
CA ARG A 243 -3.71 20.89 3.76
C ARG A 243 -4.11 19.44 4.02
N GLY A 244 -4.06 18.57 3.00
CA GLY A 244 -4.28 17.13 3.14
C GLY A 244 -3.31 16.48 4.13
N ASN A 245 -2.01 16.78 4.01
CA ASN A 245 -0.98 16.28 4.92
C ASN A 245 -1.16 16.81 6.34
N PHE A 246 -1.56 18.08 6.49
CA PHE A 246 -1.88 18.64 7.79
C PHE A 246 -3.09 17.94 8.43
N PHE A 247 -4.16 17.74 7.67
CA PHE A 247 -5.34 17.00 8.11
C PHE A 247 -5.00 15.57 8.52
N PHE A 248 -4.27 14.82 7.67
CA PHE A 248 -3.76 13.48 7.99
C PHE A 248 -3.06 13.47 9.34
N ALA A 249 -2.08 14.36 9.52
CA ALA A 249 -1.27 14.40 10.73
C ALA A 249 -2.08 14.78 11.97
N TRP A 250 -3.12 15.60 11.81
CA TRP A 250 -4.03 15.99 12.89
C TRP A 250 -4.99 14.86 13.25
N ALA A 251 -5.58 14.20 12.24
CA ALA A 251 -6.55 13.13 12.37
C ALA A 251 -6.02 11.92 13.16
N ILE A 252 -4.75 11.57 12.98
CA ILE A 252 -4.15 10.42 13.68
C ILE A 252 -3.45 10.79 14.98
N LYS A 253 -3.33 12.09 15.29
CA LYS A 253 -2.49 12.61 16.37
C LYS A 253 -2.86 12.00 17.72
N ASP A 254 -4.13 12.09 18.08
CA ASP A 254 -4.61 11.67 19.41
C ASP A 254 -4.52 10.14 19.56
N ARG A 255 -4.86 9.39 18.51
CA ARG A 255 -4.69 7.92 18.46
C ARG A 255 -3.23 7.48 18.65
N ILE A 256 -2.28 8.18 18.02
CA ILE A 256 -0.85 7.91 18.21
C ILE A 256 -0.43 8.25 19.64
N VAL A 257 -0.83 9.41 20.16
CA VAL A 257 -0.53 9.81 21.55
C VAL A 257 -1.08 8.77 22.54
N GLU A 258 -2.30 8.29 22.34
CA GLU A 258 -2.93 7.25 23.14
C GLU A 258 -2.19 5.91 23.06
N TRP A 259 -1.62 5.58 21.90
CA TRP A 259 -0.87 4.33 21.70
C TRP A 259 0.55 4.36 22.29
N LEU A 260 1.21 5.52 22.30
CA LEU A 260 2.56 5.68 22.83
C LEU A 260 2.59 5.60 24.38
N ASP A 261 3.58 4.87 24.88
CA ASP A 261 3.89 4.69 26.30
C ASP A 261 5.43 4.70 26.51
N PRO A 262 5.98 5.63 27.31
CA PRO A 262 5.29 6.74 27.97
C PRO A 262 4.64 7.69 26.95
N LYS A 263 3.66 8.48 27.41
CA LYS A 263 3.09 9.56 26.60
C LYS A 263 4.19 10.51 26.14
N PRO A 264 4.11 11.10 24.94
CA PRO A 264 5.09 12.10 24.51
C PRO A 264 5.09 13.31 25.44
N LEU A 265 6.23 13.99 25.58
CA LEU A 265 6.44 15.05 26.58
C LEU A 265 5.28 16.08 26.70
N PRO A 266 4.69 16.62 25.61
CA PRO A 266 3.58 17.58 25.72
C PRO A 266 2.28 17.02 26.32
N TYR A 267 2.15 15.69 26.36
CA TYR A 267 0.96 14.97 26.80
C TYR A 267 1.18 14.18 28.10
N GLN A 268 2.36 14.31 28.71
CA GLN A 268 2.57 13.84 30.07
C GLN A 268 1.85 14.83 31.00
N ILE A 269 0.68 14.46 31.50
CA ILE A 269 0.01 15.24 32.55
C ILE A 269 0.92 15.18 33.78
N ALA A 270 1.30 16.34 34.31
CA ALA A 270 1.97 16.39 35.61
C ALA A 270 1.02 15.78 36.64
N SER A 271 1.39 14.62 37.19
CA SER A 271 0.76 14.14 38.40
C SER A 271 1.14 15.13 39.51
N ASP A 272 0.20 16.00 39.88
CA ASP A 272 0.27 16.76 41.13
C ASP A 272 0.26 15.81 42.34
#